data_AF-A0A9W8XM33-F1
#
_entry.id   AF-A0A9W8XM33-F1
#
_cell.length_a   1.000
_cell.length_b   1.000
_cell.length_c   1.000
_cell.angle_alpha   90.00
_cell.angle_beta   90.00
_cell.angle_gamma   90.00
#
_symmetry.space_group_name_H-M   'P 1'
#
loop_
_entity.id
_entity.type
_entity.pdbx_description
1 polymer ?
#
loop_
_entity_poly.entity_id
_entity_poly.type
_entity_poly.pdbx_seq_one_letter_code
_entity_poly.pdbx_strand_id
1 'polypeptide(L)'
;MIWYLLYPLRGTSEPWHPSPAHPIRRAFKTYGTATAQHWLLSIIVTVIVSVLLCYPAIFQTDSPAATGLRNLPKHVWTSTTEVDGERAADIEARQVWIHGDYMNAIDRRVLREALHVQEALIGDGFDDVLGITPDSQLVKMRNEEHCGATKPGQKWGFHSPLMYWNCSSRLLEEDRDFLATINSHVGLQSELNITLRPSTVFAGKAFAKTKLRSADAIVITLFDQTIPGLGDAWDRRSQLLAQNLAPDWSIFPHDGQVTNSRLYEFRFKPMTLNDDLFLAASYMVTAGYVIMRMMQLRAVKSWFGLLITIGAKVRFSSIDTILC
;
A
#
# COMPACT_ATOMS: atom_id res chain seq x y z
N MET A 1 16.30 -38.16 1.85
CA MET A 1 16.86 -37.46 3.02
C MET A 1 15.81 -37.08 4.08
N ILE A 2 14.54 -36.84 3.73
CA ILE A 2 13.43 -36.64 4.71
C ILE A 2 13.31 -37.78 5.75
N TRP A 3 13.60 -39.02 5.35
CA TRP A 3 13.53 -40.20 6.22
C TRP A 3 14.50 -40.17 7.42
N TYR A 4 15.64 -39.48 7.29
CA TYR A 4 16.59 -39.29 8.39
C TYR A 4 16.07 -38.31 9.45
N LEU A 5 15.28 -37.30 9.05
CA LEU A 5 14.68 -36.34 9.98
C LEU A 5 13.52 -36.95 10.79
N LEU A 6 12.85 -37.98 10.25
CA LEU A 6 11.74 -38.68 10.90
C LEU A 6 12.19 -39.87 11.76
N TYR A 7 13.49 -40.21 11.75
CA TYR A 7 14.08 -41.31 12.52
C TYR A 7 13.74 -41.30 14.02
N PRO A 8 13.84 -40.16 14.77
CA PRO A 8 13.53 -40.17 16.21
C PRO A 8 12.07 -40.49 16.53
N LEU A 9 11.15 -40.29 15.58
CA LEU A 9 9.72 -40.61 15.75
C LEU A 9 9.36 -42.01 15.26
N ARG A 10 10.16 -42.61 14.37
CA ARG A 10 9.83 -43.87 13.67
C ARG A 10 10.71 -45.06 14.04
N GLY A 11 11.87 -44.84 14.67
CA GLY A 11 12.79 -45.90 15.08
C GLY A 11 13.37 -46.75 13.95
N THR A 12 13.15 -46.40 12.67
CA THR A 12 13.64 -47.12 11.50
C THR A 12 14.09 -46.14 10.42
N SER A 13 15.18 -46.47 9.73
CA SER A 13 15.77 -45.69 8.63
C SER A 13 15.28 -46.14 7.24
N GLU A 14 14.53 -47.24 7.18
CA GLU A 14 14.01 -47.79 5.93
C GLU A 14 12.79 -47.00 5.42
N PRO A 15 12.69 -46.78 4.10
CA PRO A 15 11.55 -46.09 3.52
C PRO A 15 10.26 -46.89 3.77
N TRP A 16 9.20 -46.19 4.19
CA TRP A 16 7.91 -46.83 4.45
C TRP A 16 7.38 -47.50 3.17
N HIS A 17 7.28 -48.82 3.18
CA HIS A 17 6.66 -49.61 2.14
C HIS A 17 5.21 -49.94 2.56
N PRO A 18 4.22 -49.07 2.29
CA PRO A 18 2.84 -49.37 2.63
C PRO A 18 2.40 -50.65 1.92
N SER A 19 1.73 -51.53 2.68
CA SER A 19 1.17 -52.76 2.14
C SER A 19 0.31 -52.45 0.90
N PRO A 20 0.20 -53.38 -0.07
CA PRO A 20 -0.59 -53.16 -1.28
C PRO A 20 -2.06 -52.79 -1.00
N ALA A 21 -2.58 -53.15 0.19
CA ALA A 21 -3.94 -52.88 0.64
C ALA A 21 -4.12 -51.52 1.35
N HIS A 22 -3.05 -50.75 1.56
CA HIS A 22 -3.14 -49.48 2.28
C HIS A 22 -3.99 -48.45 1.51
N PRO A 23 -4.98 -47.78 2.16
CA PRO A 23 -5.94 -46.91 1.49
C PRO A 23 -5.29 -45.73 0.74
N ILE A 24 -4.26 -45.10 1.35
CA ILE A 24 -3.49 -44.02 0.71
C ILE A 24 -2.82 -44.49 -0.59
N ARG A 25 -2.19 -45.67 -0.58
CA ARG A 25 -1.52 -46.22 -1.77
C ARG A 25 -2.53 -46.52 -2.88
N ARG A 26 -3.71 -47.03 -2.52
CA ARG A 26 -4.80 -47.28 -3.46
C ARG A 26 -5.32 -45.97 -4.07
N ALA A 27 -5.55 -44.95 -3.26
CA ALA A 27 -6.01 -43.63 -3.73
C ALA A 27 -5.03 -42.99 -4.73
N PHE A 28 -3.74 -42.91 -4.40
CA PHE A 28 -2.72 -42.37 -5.32
C PHE A 28 -2.57 -43.22 -6.60
N LYS A 29 -2.66 -44.55 -6.49
CA LYS A 29 -2.59 -45.44 -7.66
C LYS A 29 -3.79 -45.23 -8.58
N THR A 30 -5.00 -45.20 -8.03
CA THR A 30 -6.24 -44.99 -8.79
C THR A 30 -6.26 -43.62 -9.45
N TYR A 31 -5.88 -42.57 -8.71
CA TYR A 31 -5.76 -41.21 -9.25
C TYR A 31 -4.70 -41.12 -10.36
N GLY A 32 -3.52 -41.71 -10.14
CA GLY A 32 -2.45 -41.75 -11.12
C GLY A 32 -2.83 -42.51 -12.40
N THR A 33 -3.52 -43.65 -12.27
CA THR A 33 -4.01 -44.41 -13.43
C THR A 33 -5.09 -43.65 -14.19
N ALA A 34 -6.03 -43.01 -13.50
CA ALA A 34 -7.07 -42.20 -14.15
C ALA A 34 -6.46 -40.99 -14.89
N THR A 35 -5.46 -40.34 -14.28
CA THR A 35 -4.72 -39.23 -14.88
C THR A 35 -3.95 -39.67 -16.13
N ALA A 36 -3.31 -40.84 -16.10
CA ALA A 36 -2.58 -41.38 -17.24
C ALA A 36 -3.50 -41.81 -18.40
N GLN A 37 -4.67 -42.39 -18.08
CA GLN A 37 -5.67 -42.77 -19.07
C GLN A 37 -6.35 -41.56 -19.73
N HIS A 38 -6.61 -40.50 -18.96
CA HIS A 38 -7.24 -39.26 -19.43
C HIS A 38 -6.27 -38.08 -19.42
N TRP A 39 -5.07 -38.28 -19.97
CA TRP A 39 -3.99 -37.28 -19.93
C TRP A 39 -4.39 -35.93 -20.54
N LEU A 40 -5.15 -35.94 -21.66
CA LEU A 40 -5.58 -34.70 -22.33
C LEU A 40 -6.54 -33.87 -21.46
N LEU A 41 -7.53 -34.53 -20.85
CA LEU A 41 -8.51 -33.87 -19.97
C LEU A 41 -7.83 -33.31 -18.72
N SER A 42 -6.90 -34.08 -18.13
CA SER A 42 -6.12 -33.60 -16.98
C SER A 42 -5.32 -32.35 -17.31
N ILE A 43 -4.65 -32.31 -18.47
CA ILE A 43 -3.91 -31.11 -18.92
C ILE A 43 -4.86 -29.92 -19.09
N ILE A 44 -5.98 -30.10 -19.81
CA ILE A 44 -6.95 -29.02 -20.07
C ILE A 44 -7.49 -28.44 -18.76
N VAL A 45 -7.89 -29.29 -17.81
CA VAL A 45 -8.41 -28.83 -16.51
C VAL A 45 -7.34 -28.05 -15.75
N THR A 46 -6.09 -28.54 -15.71
CA THR A 46 -5.00 -27.80 -15.03
C THR A 46 -4.72 -26.45 -15.69
N VAL A 47 -4.75 -26.36 -17.01
CA VAL A 47 -4.55 -25.10 -17.73
C VAL A 47 -5.68 -24.12 -17.45
N ILE A 48 -6.95 -24.58 -17.48
CA ILE A 48 -8.10 -23.72 -17.16
C ILE A 48 -7.99 -23.18 -15.74
N VAL A 49 -7.68 -24.02 -14.75
CA VAL A 49 -7.52 -23.60 -13.36
C VAL A 49 -6.38 -22.59 -13.22
N SER A 50 -5.21 -22.85 -13.83
CA SER A 50 -4.10 -21.89 -13.80
C SER A 50 -4.45 -20.56 -14.49
N VAL A 51 -5.16 -20.58 -15.62
CA VAL A 51 -5.58 -19.34 -16.29
C VAL A 51 -6.58 -18.56 -15.44
N LEU A 52 -7.53 -19.22 -14.78
CA LEU A 52 -8.49 -18.57 -13.88
C LEU A 52 -7.79 -17.97 -12.65
N LEU A 53 -6.80 -18.66 -12.08
CA LEU A 53 -6.00 -18.16 -10.95
C LEU A 53 -5.05 -17.03 -11.36
N CYS A 54 -4.49 -17.08 -12.57
CA CYS A 54 -3.64 -16.02 -13.13
C CYS A 54 -4.43 -14.81 -13.66
N TYR A 55 -5.74 -14.94 -13.92
CA TYR A 55 -6.56 -13.87 -14.52
C TYR A 55 -6.53 -12.55 -13.73
N PRO A 56 -6.62 -12.55 -12.39
CA PRO A 56 -6.56 -11.31 -11.60
C PRO A 56 -5.18 -10.62 -11.66
N ALA A 57 -4.10 -11.32 -12.03
CA ALA A 57 -2.74 -10.76 -12.12
C ALA A 57 -2.63 -9.67 -13.18
N ILE A 58 -3.41 -9.82 -14.25
CA ILE A 58 -3.47 -8.88 -15.37
C ILE A 58 -4.15 -7.57 -14.93
N PHE A 59 -5.05 -7.63 -13.94
CA PHE A 59 -5.79 -6.47 -13.43
C PHE A 59 -5.18 -5.84 -12.17
N GLN A 60 -4.21 -6.49 -11.51
CA GLN A 60 -3.51 -5.93 -10.35
C GLN A 60 -2.73 -4.64 -10.65
N THR A 61 -2.50 -4.28 -11.93
CA THR A 61 -1.89 -3.01 -12.31
C THR A 61 -2.73 -1.79 -11.93
N ASP A 62 -4.02 -1.98 -11.64
CA ASP A 62 -4.96 -0.94 -11.22
C ASP A 62 -5.10 -0.84 -9.68
N SER A 63 -4.23 -1.53 -8.92
CA SER A 63 -4.22 -1.45 -7.46
C SER A 63 -3.82 -0.04 -6.96
N PRO A 64 -4.49 0.50 -5.91
CA PRO A 64 -4.08 1.72 -5.24
C PRO A 64 -2.61 1.68 -4.79
N ALA A 65 -2.14 0.48 -4.39
CA ALA A 65 -0.76 0.24 -4.01
C ALA A 65 0.18 0.32 -5.22
N ALA A 66 -0.20 -0.20 -6.40
CA ALA A 66 0.62 -0.15 -7.60
C ALA A 66 0.88 1.29 -8.09
N THR A 67 -0.09 2.19 -7.90
CA THR A 67 0.07 3.62 -8.29
C THR A 67 1.00 4.38 -7.32
N GLY A 68 1.00 4.03 -6.03
CA GLY A 68 1.97 4.53 -5.05
C GLY A 68 3.37 3.91 -5.21
N LEU A 69 3.43 2.59 -5.46
CA LEU A 69 4.67 1.83 -5.62
C LEU A 69 5.41 2.06 -6.94
N ARG A 70 4.75 2.62 -7.97
CA ARG A 70 5.39 2.92 -9.27
C ARG A 70 6.56 3.89 -9.19
N ASN A 71 6.61 4.73 -8.16
CA ASN A 71 7.70 5.68 -7.92
C ASN A 71 8.73 5.18 -6.90
N LEU A 72 8.54 3.99 -6.31
CA LEU A 72 9.59 3.43 -5.49
C LEU A 72 10.71 2.90 -6.39
N PRO A 73 11.97 3.18 -6.02
CA PRO A 73 13.11 2.65 -6.76
C PRO A 73 13.03 1.12 -6.78
N LYS A 74 12.98 0.56 -7.99
CA LYS A 74 12.69 -0.87 -8.26
C LYS A 74 13.74 -1.86 -7.74
N HIS A 75 14.84 -1.34 -7.19
CA HIS A 75 15.99 -2.08 -6.68
C HIS A 75 16.23 -1.78 -5.20
N VAL A 76 15.16 -1.58 -4.42
CA VAL A 76 15.27 -1.19 -3.02
C VAL A 76 14.38 -2.07 -2.17
N TRP A 77 14.96 -2.60 -1.10
CA TRP A 77 14.21 -3.20 -0.01
C TRP A 77 13.60 -2.07 0.81
N THR A 78 12.27 -2.06 0.85
CA THR A 78 11.52 -1.16 1.74
C THR A 78 11.15 -1.94 2.99
N SER A 79 11.68 -1.51 4.12
CA SER A 79 11.28 -2.03 5.42
C SER A 79 10.59 -0.92 6.20
N THR A 80 9.42 -1.22 6.75
CA THR A 80 8.72 -0.37 7.71
C THR A 80 8.66 -1.17 9.00
N THR A 81 9.48 -0.76 9.97
CA THR A 81 9.51 -1.41 11.29
C THR A 81 9.12 -0.40 12.34
N GLU A 82 8.22 -0.80 13.23
CA GLU A 82 7.96 -0.03 14.44
C GLU A 82 9.24 0.01 15.28
N VAL A 83 9.59 1.19 15.77
CA VAL A 83 10.76 1.38 16.62
C VAL A 83 10.31 1.22 18.07
N ASP A 84 10.85 0.21 18.75
CA ASP A 84 10.69 0.09 20.20
C ASP A 84 11.64 1.07 20.92
N GLY A 85 11.07 1.98 21.72
CA GLY A 85 11.80 2.91 22.58
C GLY A 85 11.70 4.39 22.18
N GLU A 86 12.21 5.28 23.05
CA GLU A 86 12.23 6.72 22.81
C GLU A 86 13.36 7.10 21.84
N ARG A 87 12.99 7.31 20.57
CA ARG A 87 13.83 7.99 19.58
C ARG A 87 13.11 9.25 19.10
N ALA A 88 13.87 10.32 18.87
CA ALA A 88 13.35 11.50 18.21
C ALA A 88 12.91 11.13 16.79
N ALA A 89 11.70 11.54 16.41
CA ALA A 89 11.24 11.44 15.03
C ALA A 89 11.97 12.49 14.18
N ASP A 90 12.25 12.18 12.91
CA ASP A 90 12.73 13.21 11.97
C ASP A 90 11.56 14.07 11.47
N ILE A 91 10.39 13.44 11.32
CA ILE A 91 9.13 14.06 10.87
C ILE A 91 7.98 13.45 11.66
N GLU A 92 7.15 14.29 12.26
CA GLU A 92 5.86 13.91 12.80
C GLU A 92 4.76 14.14 11.76
N ALA A 93 3.91 13.14 11.55
CA ALA A 93 2.73 13.23 10.71
C ALA A 93 1.48 13.10 11.57
N ARG A 94 0.68 14.16 11.63
CA ARG A 94 -0.61 14.18 12.34
C ARG A 94 -1.72 14.19 11.30
N GLN A 95 -2.70 13.30 11.45
CA GLN A 95 -3.75 13.12 10.46
C GLN A 95 -5.12 13.23 11.06
N VAL A 96 -6.04 13.85 10.32
CA VAL A 96 -7.48 13.79 10.57
C VAL A 96 -8.17 13.20 9.36
N TRP A 97 -9.09 12.27 9.61
CA TRP A 97 -9.80 11.52 8.59
C TRP A 97 -11.27 11.91 8.68
N ILE A 98 -11.80 12.48 7.59
CA ILE A 98 -13.18 12.92 7.50
C ILE A 98 -13.92 11.91 6.62
N HIS A 99 -14.85 11.17 7.21
CA HIS A 99 -15.60 10.12 6.53
C HIS A 99 -16.92 10.67 5.98
N GLY A 100 -17.25 10.27 4.76
CA GLY A 100 -18.58 10.48 4.19
C GLY A 100 -19.49 9.28 4.42
N ASP A 101 -20.59 9.24 3.67
CA ASP A 101 -21.30 7.97 3.46
C ASP A 101 -20.39 6.99 2.71
N TYR A 102 -20.73 5.70 2.75
CA TYR A 102 -19.92 4.63 2.14
C TYR A 102 -19.47 4.98 0.72
N MET A 103 -18.15 5.08 0.51
CA MET A 103 -17.53 5.43 -0.77
C MET A 103 -17.97 6.79 -1.36
N ASN A 104 -18.45 7.72 -0.52
CA ASN A 104 -18.98 9.02 -0.92
C ASN A 104 -18.34 10.20 -0.17
N ALA A 105 -17.04 10.13 0.13
CA ALA A 105 -16.32 11.24 0.77
C ALA A 105 -16.09 12.44 -0.14
N ILE A 106 -16.22 12.28 -1.46
CA ILE A 106 -16.08 13.35 -2.47
C ILE A 106 -17.46 13.98 -2.75
N ASP A 107 -18.27 14.09 -1.70
CA ASP A 107 -19.54 14.80 -1.72
C ASP A 107 -19.33 16.24 -1.24
N ARG A 108 -20.14 17.16 -1.77
CA ARG A 108 -20.05 18.59 -1.44
C ARG A 108 -20.20 18.85 0.06
N ARG A 109 -21.12 18.14 0.74
CA ARG A 109 -21.35 18.29 2.18
C ARG A 109 -20.09 17.92 2.96
N VAL A 110 -19.47 16.81 2.59
CA VAL A 110 -18.26 16.30 3.25
C VAL A 110 -17.06 17.21 2.98
N LEU A 111 -16.89 17.70 1.75
CA LEU A 111 -15.81 18.62 1.39
C LEU A 111 -15.95 19.97 2.10
N ARG A 112 -17.17 20.48 2.28
CA ARG A 112 -17.43 21.73 3.02
C ARG A 112 -17.08 21.56 4.50
N GLU A 113 -17.45 20.44 5.09
CA GLU A 113 -17.12 20.14 6.48
C GLU A 113 -15.62 19.88 6.64
N ALA A 114 -14.97 19.26 5.66
CA ALA A 114 -13.52 19.14 5.63
C ALA A 114 -12.83 20.50 5.58
N LEU A 115 -13.36 21.51 4.86
CA LEU A 115 -12.85 22.89 4.91
C LEU A 115 -12.99 23.49 6.32
N HIS A 116 -14.13 23.30 6.97
CA HIS A 116 -14.33 23.76 8.35
C HIS A 116 -13.35 23.10 9.33
N VAL A 117 -13.16 21.78 9.22
CA VAL A 117 -12.17 21.02 10.01
C VAL A 117 -10.74 21.50 9.72
N GLN A 118 -10.40 21.73 8.46
CA GLN A 118 -9.09 22.27 8.07
C GLN A 118 -8.85 23.63 8.70
N GLU A 119 -9.83 24.54 8.62
CA GLU A 119 -9.75 25.88 9.20
C GLU A 119 -9.64 25.83 10.74
N ALA A 120 -10.38 24.94 11.40
CA ALA A 120 -10.31 24.77 12.85
C ALA A 120 -8.95 24.25 13.32
N LEU A 121 -8.31 23.35 12.57
CA LEU A 121 -7.05 22.72 12.94
C LEU A 121 -5.81 23.52 12.49
N ILE A 122 -5.83 24.07 11.28
CA ILE A 122 -4.69 24.76 10.66
C ILE A 122 -4.91 26.27 10.65
N GLY A 123 -6.11 26.73 10.28
CA GLY A 123 -6.47 28.14 10.17
C GLY A 123 -5.50 28.93 9.29
N ASP A 124 -5.17 30.15 9.72
CA ASP A 124 -4.13 31.00 9.12
C ASP A 124 -2.69 30.47 9.33
N GLY A 125 -2.52 29.28 9.93
CA GLY A 125 -1.25 28.63 10.21
C GLY A 125 -0.88 28.60 11.70
N PHE A 126 0.42 28.57 11.97
CA PHE A 126 0.99 28.46 13.32
C PHE A 126 2.03 29.56 13.59
N ASP A 127 1.90 30.71 12.92
CA ASP A 127 2.83 31.84 13.06
C ASP A 127 2.88 32.35 14.52
N ASP A 128 1.78 32.23 15.28
CA ASP A 128 1.69 32.53 16.72
C ASP A 128 2.55 31.60 17.58
N VAL A 129 2.51 30.29 17.29
CA VAL A 129 3.33 29.26 17.96
C VAL A 129 4.80 29.44 17.61
N LEU A 130 5.09 29.84 16.37
CA LEU A 130 6.44 30.06 15.86
C LEU A 130 7.05 31.40 16.29
N GLY A 131 6.28 32.26 16.97
CA GLY A 131 6.72 33.60 17.35
C GLY A 131 7.01 34.52 16.15
N ILE A 132 6.43 34.21 14.97
CA ILE A 132 6.59 34.99 13.76
C ILE A 132 5.62 36.16 13.85
N THR A 133 6.13 37.39 13.95
CA THR A 133 5.29 38.58 13.90
C THR A 133 4.63 38.66 12.51
N PRO A 134 3.30 38.79 12.43
CA PRO A 134 2.62 38.89 11.15
C PRO A 134 3.11 40.14 10.42
N ASP A 135 3.85 39.95 9.33
CA ASP A 135 4.28 41.06 8.51
C ASP A 135 3.05 41.71 7.87
N SER A 136 2.89 43.02 8.09
CA SER A 136 1.76 43.83 7.62
C SER A 136 1.52 43.77 6.10
N GLN A 137 2.52 43.32 5.32
CA GLN A 137 2.41 43.09 3.88
C GLN A 137 1.74 41.76 3.51
N LEU A 138 1.83 40.71 4.36
CA LEU A 138 1.18 39.41 4.12
C LEU A 138 -0.34 39.49 4.28
N VAL A 139 -0.83 40.43 5.10
CA VAL A 139 -2.27 40.73 5.25
C VAL A 139 -2.88 41.24 3.94
N LYS A 140 -2.08 41.75 2.98
CA LYS A 140 -2.54 42.20 1.65
C LYS A 140 -2.56 41.11 0.57
N MET A 141 -1.79 40.02 0.70
CA MET A 141 -1.92 38.83 -0.17
C MET A 141 -3.13 37.96 0.18
N ARG A 142 -3.81 38.27 1.29
CA ARG A 142 -5.07 37.68 1.77
C ARG A 142 -6.24 37.73 0.77
N ASN A 143 -6.09 38.48 -0.33
CA ASN A 143 -7.08 38.63 -1.40
C ASN A 143 -6.86 37.67 -2.60
N GLU A 144 -5.78 36.90 -2.61
CA GLU A 144 -5.58 35.87 -3.63
C GLU A 144 -6.05 34.54 -3.06
N GLU A 145 -6.89 33.84 -3.83
CA GLU A 145 -7.47 32.54 -3.48
C GLU A 145 -6.38 31.46 -3.44
N HIS A 146 -5.53 31.50 -2.43
CA HIS A 146 -4.43 30.59 -2.21
C HIS A 146 -4.56 29.93 -0.85
N CYS A 147 -4.05 28.71 -0.74
CA CYS A 147 -4.03 27.97 0.51
C CYS A 147 -2.92 28.56 1.42
N GLY A 148 -3.22 29.67 2.08
CA GLY A 148 -2.22 30.62 2.61
C GLY A 148 -1.51 30.24 3.91
N ALA A 149 -1.81 29.09 4.52
CA ALA A 149 -1.26 28.76 5.84
C ALA A 149 0.24 28.37 5.80
N THR A 150 0.76 27.89 4.67
CA THR A 150 2.15 27.45 4.55
C THR A 150 2.93 28.26 3.53
N LYS A 151 4.23 28.48 3.81
CA LYS A 151 5.16 29.20 2.93
C LYS A 151 6.32 28.28 2.54
N PRO A 152 6.89 28.44 1.32
CA PRO A 152 8.09 27.71 0.92
C PRO A 152 9.22 27.88 1.95
N GLY A 153 9.88 26.78 2.32
CA GLY A 153 11.00 26.77 3.25
C GLY A 153 10.64 26.73 4.74
N GLN A 154 9.34 26.69 5.08
CA GLN A 154 8.93 26.37 6.46
C GLN A 154 9.26 24.91 6.80
N LYS A 155 9.56 24.67 8.08
CA LYS A 155 9.84 23.33 8.64
C LYS A 155 8.59 22.51 8.95
N TRP A 156 7.42 23.06 8.65
CA TRP A 156 6.13 22.40 8.76
C TRP A 156 5.31 22.70 7.51
N GLY A 157 4.32 21.86 7.25
CA GLY A 157 3.27 22.17 6.29
C GLY A 157 2.21 21.10 6.31
N PHE A 158 1.20 21.22 5.45
CA PHE A 158 0.11 20.25 5.43
C PHE A 158 -0.20 19.78 4.01
N HIS A 159 -1.05 18.76 3.96
CA HIS A 159 -1.46 18.11 2.73
C HIS A 159 -2.92 17.74 2.87
N SER A 160 -3.74 18.29 1.97
CA SER A 160 -5.20 18.19 2.04
C SER A 160 -5.76 18.16 0.63
N PRO A 161 -6.80 17.35 0.34
CA PRO A 161 -7.42 17.37 -0.98
C PRO A 161 -8.05 18.73 -1.30
N LEU A 162 -8.32 19.57 -0.29
CA LEU A 162 -8.90 20.89 -0.47
C LEU A 162 -7.97 21.85 -1.23
N MET A 163 -6.68 21.50 -1.33
CA MET A 163 -5.71 22.19 -2.17
C MET A 163 -6.05 22.14 -3.67
N TYR A 164 -6.86 21.18 -4.15
CA TYR A 164 -7.35 21.22 -5.55
C TYR A 164 -8.21 22.45 -5.86
N TRP A 165 -8.81 23.05 -4.83
CA TRP A 165 -9.61 24.28 -4.91
C TRP A 165 -8.95 25.43 -4.15
N ASN A 166 -7.62 25.39 -4.00
CA ASN A 166 -6.83 26.37 -3.24
C ASN A 166 -7.37 26.67 -1.84
N CYS A 167 -7.99 25.68 -1.19
CA CYS A 167 -8.60 25.82 0.13
C CYS A 167 -9.71 26.90 0.17
N SER A 168 -10.28 27.26 -0.99
CA SER A 168 -11.35 28.25 -1.12
C SER A 168 -12.72 27.58 -1.16
N SER A 169 -13.60 28.01 -0.26
CA SER A 169 -15.01 27.62 -0.26
C SER A 169 -15.71 28.04 -1.56
N ARG A 170 -15.38 29.22 -2.11
CA ARG A 170 -15.99 29.72 -3.35
C ARG A 170 -15.71 28.81 -4.54
N LEU A 171 -14.44 28.43 -4.73
CA LEU A 171 -14.02 27.54 -5.82
C LEU A 171 -14.63 26.13 -5.68
N LEU A 172 -14.78 25.65 -4.44
CA LEU A 172 -15.48 24.39 -4.16
C LEU A 172 -16.97 24.47 -4.55
N GLU A 173 -17.63 25.59 -4.24
CA GLU A 173 -19.07 25.74 -4.57
C GLU A 173 -19.32 25.92 -6.07
N GLU A 174 -18.39 26.55 -6.80
CA GLU A 174 -18.48 26.75 -8.24
C GLU A 174 -18.19 25.48 -9.07
N ASP A 175 -17.44 24.53 -8.50
CA ASP A 175 -17.10 23.28 -9.18
C ASP A 175 -18.31 22.35 -9.32
N ARG A 176 -18.57 21.91 -10.55
CA ARG A 176 -19.69 21.02 -10.90
C ARG A 176 -19.31 19.54 -10.90
N ASP A 177 -18.02 19.21 -11.00
CA ASP A 177 -17.53 17.84 -11.08
C ASP A 177 -16.18 17.71 -10.37
N PHE A 178 -16.25 17.42 -9.07
CA PHE A 178 -15.07 17.27 -8.22
C PHE A 178 -14.13 16.15 -8.70
N LEU A 179 -14.68 15.06 -9.24
CA LEU A 179 -13.87 13.94 -9.74
C LEU A 179 -13.11 14.35 -10.99
N ALA A 180 -13.69 15.14 -11.89
CA ALA A 180 -12.99 15.67 -13.04
C ALA A 180 -11.81 16.56 -12.60
N THR A 181 -12.05 17.49 -11.67
CA THR A 181 -11.03 18.41 -11.14
C THR A 181 -9.87 17.66 -10.47
N ILE A 182 -10.15 16.68 -9.61
CA ILE A 182 -9.13 15.86 -8.96
C ILE A 182 -8.31 15.09 -10.02
N ASN A 183 -8.99 14.47 -10.98
CA ASN A 183 -8.33 13.63 -11.99
C ASN A 183 -7.60 14.43 -13.07
N SER A 184 -7.87 15.72 -13.25
CA SER A 184 -7.12 16.59 -14.17
C SER A 184 -5.84 17.16 -13.55
N HIS A 185 -5.79 17.28 -12.22
CA HIS A 185 -4.70 17.94 -11.49
C HIS A 185 -3.73 16.96 -10.78
N VAL A 186 -3.45 15.81 -11.40
CA VAL A 186 -2.61 14.73 -10.80
C VAL A 186 -1.16 15.17 -10.54
N GLY A 187 -0.71 16.24 -11.19
CA GLY A 187 0.64 16.82 -11.03
C GLY A 187 0.74 17.99 -10.06
N LEU A 188 -0.36 18.42 -9.43
CA LEU A 188 -0.34 19.53 -8.48
C LEU A 188 0.57 19.20 -7.30
N GLN A 189 1.34 20.17 -6.83
CA GLN A 189 2.24 20.02 -5.68
C GLN A 189 1.82 20.97 -4.57
N SER A 190 2.01 20.56 -3.31
CA SER A 190 1.88 21.47 -2.16
C SER A 190 3.14 22.35 -2.01
N GLU A 191 3.07 23.34 -1.11
CA GLU A 191 4.21 24.21 -0.75
C GLU A 191 5.42 23.44 -0.17
N LEU A 192 5.21 22.20 0.26
CA LEU A 192 6.26 21.26 0.67
C LEU A 192 6.91 20.52 -0.51
N ASN A 193 6.57 20.88 -1.76
CA ASN A 193 7.00 20.20 -2.99
C ASN A 193 6.57 18.71 -3.05
N ILE A 194 5.46 18.38 -2.38
CA ILE A 194 4.88 17.03 -2.36
C ILE A 194 3.72 16.99 -3.35
N THR A 195 3.75 16.05 -4.30
CA THR A 195 2.64 15.86 -5.26
C THR A 195 1.35 15.47 -4.54
N LEU A 196 0.28 16.21 -4.79
CA LEU A 196 -1.07 15.99 -4.29
C LEU A 196 -1.72 14.82 -5.03
N ARG A 197 -1.30 13.60 -4.71
CA ARG A 197 -1.86 12.40 -5.35
C ARG A 197 -3.14 11.99 -4.66
N PRO A 198 -4.19 11.57 -5.39
CA PRO A 198 -5.37 10.98 -4.77
C PRO A 198 -5.06 9.83 -3.79
N SER A 199 -3.94 9.13 -4.00
CA SER A 199 -3.48 8.07 -3.10
C SER A 199 -3.06 8.54 -1.70
N THR A 200 -2.66 9.80 -1.53
CA THR A 200 -2.15 10.35 -0.24
C THR A 200 -3.20 11.14 0.53
N VAL A 201 -4.19 11.72 -0.16
CA VAL A 201 -5.20 12.61 0.43
C VAL A 201 -6.61 12.00 0.59
N PHE A 202 -6.81 10.77 0.13
CA PHE A 202 -8.06 10.03 0.31
C PHE A 202 -7.80 8.64 0.89
N ALA A 203 -8.73 8.07 1.65
CA ALA A 203 -8.72 6.68 2.12
C ALA A 203 -9.92 5.88 1.59
N GLY A 204 -9.86 4.55 1.68
CA GLY A 204 -10.91 3.68 1.11
C GLY A 204 -11.16 3.93 -0.38
N LYS A 205 -10.08 3.97 -1.17
CA LYS A 205 -10.09 4.50 -2.54
C LYS A 205 -10.52 3.42 -3.55
N ALA A 206 -11.38 3.78 -4.50
CA ALA A 206 -11.61 2.99 -5.71
C ALA A 206 -11.14 3.73 -6.95
N PHE A 207 -10.34 3.04 -7.76
CA PHE A 207 -9.83 3.54 -9.03
C PHE A 207 -10.44 2.77 -10.19
N ALA A 208 -10.58 3.44 -11.33
CA ALA A 208 -10.72 2.77 -12.61
C ALA A 208 -9.55 3.18 -13.49
N LYS A 209 -8.68 2.22 -13.81
CA LYS A 209 -7.36 2.48 -14.39
C LYS A 209 -6.57 3.42 -13.47
N THR A 210 -6.27 4.63 -13.94
CA THR A 210 -5.51 5.65 -13.20
C THR A 210 -6.37 6.76 -12.61
N LYS A 211 -7.70 6.70 -12.78
CA LYS A 211 -8.62 7.76 -12.34
C LYS A 211 -9.35 7.35 -11.07
N LEU A 212 -9.37 8.26 -10.09
CA LEU A 212 -10.17 8.12 -8.88
C LEU A 212 -11.65 8.12 -9.27
N ARG A 213 -12.41 7.15 -8.72
CA ARG A 213 -13.87 7.08 -8.88
C ARG A 213 -14.61 7.44 -7.61
N SER A 214 -14.10 6.96 -6.48
CA SER A 214 -14.72 7.18 -5.18
C SER A 214 -13.70 6.98 -4.08
N ALA A 215 -14.02 7.52 -2.91
CA ALA A 215 -13.24 7.39 -1.69
C ALA A 215 -14.19 7.34 -0.49
N ASP A 216 -13.77 6.64 0.55
CA ASP A 216 -14.52 6.50 1.80
C ASP A 216 -14.21 7.65 2.79
N ALA A 217 -12.99 8.21 2.68
CA ALA A 217 -12.54 9.29 3.55
C ALA A 217 -11.66 10.32 2.83
N ILE A 218 -11.73 11.56 3.32
CA ILE A 218 -10.75 12.62 3.10
C ILE A 218 -9.68 12.54 4.20
N VAL A 219 -8.41 12.69 3.84
CA VAL A 219 -7.29 12.69 4.77
C VAL A 219 -6.58 14.04 4.70
N ILE A 220 -6.55 14.76 5.82
CA ILE A 220 -5.73 15.95 5.99
C ILE A 220 -4.54 15.57 6.87
N THR A 221 -3.33 15.81 6.37
CA THR A 221 -2.09 15.49 7.08
C THR A 221 -1.30 16.76 7.35
N LEU A 222 -0.95 17.01 8.61
CA LEU A 222 0.07 17.95 9.02
C LEU A 222 1.42 17.22 9.09
N PHE A 223 2.43 17.80 8.46
CA PHE A 223 3.83 17.39 8.53
C PHE A 223 4.61 18.40 9.34
N ASP A 224 5.33 17.91 10.33
CA ASP A 224 6.16 18.71 11.21
C ASP A 224 7.56 18.11 11.31
N GLN A 225 8.61 18.91 11.05
CA GLN A 225 9.99 18.52 11.31
C GLN A 225 10.36 18.77 12.78
N THR A 226 9.53 18.27 13.70
CA THR A 226 9.69 18.36 15.17
C THR A 226 9.84 19.77 15.73
N ILE A 227 9.01 20.70 15.27
CA ILE A 227 8.94 22.04 15.82
C ILE A 227 8.28 21.96 17.22
N PRO A 228 8.94 22.47 18.28
CA PRO A 228 8.38 22.44 19.62
C PRO A 228 7.07 23.24 19.69
N GLY A 229 6.04 22.65 20.29
CA GLY A 229 4.72 23.28 20.51
C GLY A 229 3.74 23.20 19.34
N LEU A 230 4.17 22.81 18.13
CA LEU A 230 3.27 22.67 16.98
C LEU A 230 2.26 21.53 17.20
N GLY A 231 2.74 20.39 17.72
CA GLY A 231 1.91 19.27 18.12
C GLY A 231 0.90 19.64 19.21
N ASP A 232 1.31 20.38 20.23
CA ASP A 232 0.42 20.83 21.31
C ASP A 232 -0.67 21.77 20.80
N ALA A 233 -0.34 22.64 19.83
CA ALA A 233 -1.30 23.54 19.20
C ALA A 233 -2.32 22.75 18.36
N TRP A 234 -1.87 21.75 17.60
CA TRP A 234 -2.76 20.83 16.89
C TRP A 234 -3.70 20.09 17.85
N ASP A 235 -3.15 19.52 18.93
CA ASP A 235 -3.93 18.73 19.89
C ASP A 235 -4.96 19.61 20.63
N ARG A 236 -4.59 20.84 20.98
CA ARG A 236 -5.52 21.83 21.56
C ARG A 236 -6.64 22.21 20.59
N ARG A 237 -6.31 22.46 19.33
CA ARG A 237 -7.30 22.80 18.29
C ARG A 237 -8.22 21.62 17.99
N SER A 238 -7.70 20.40 18.00
CA SER A 238 -8.48 19.16 17.85
C SER A 238 -9.48 18.98 19.00
N GLN A 239 -9.05 19.24 20.24
CA GLN A 239 -9.94 19.21 21.40
C GLN A 239 -11.04 20.27 21.32
N LEU A 240 -10.71 21.49 20.86
CA LEU A 240 -11.71 22.54 20.65
C LEU A 240 -12.69 22.20 19.52
N LEU A 241 -12.21 21.56 18.45
CA LEU A 241 -13.04 21.08 17.36
C LEU A 241 -14.05 20.02 17.85
N ALA A 242 -13.60 19.09 18.70
CA ALA A 242 -14.47 18.07 19.30
C ALA A 242 -15.64 18.67 20.10
N GLN A 243 -15.41 19.80 20.78
CA GLN A 243 -16.41 20.49 21.58
C GLN A 243 -17.42 21.29 20.76
N ASN A 244 -17.00 21.78 19.58
CA ASN A 244 -17.80 22.67 18.73
C ASN A 244 -18.36 21.97 17.49
N LEU A 245 -18.31 20.63 17.44
CA LEU A 245 -18.77 19.87 16.29
C LEU A 245 -20.31 19.95 16.16
N ALA A 246 -20.80 20.04 14.93
CA ALA A 246 -22.23 20.00 14.67
C ALA A 246 -22.84 18.64 15.09
N PRO A 247 -24.11 18.58 15.52
CA PRO A 247 -24.73 17.35 16.03
C PRO A 247 -24.76 16.17 15.05
N ASP A 248 -24.70 16.48 13.75
CA ASP A 248 -24.77 15.50 12.66
C ASP A 248 -23.41 14.80 12.40
N TRP A 249 -22.35 15.25 13.09
CA TRP A 249 -21.01 14.72 12.95
C TRP A 249 -20.54 14.14 14.29
N SER A 250 -19.70 13.10 14.19
CA SER A 250 -19.04 12.50 15.35
C SER A 250 -17.54 12.48 15.14
N ILE A 251 -16.79 12.87 16.17
CA ILE A 251 -15.33 12.77 16.17
C ILE A 251 -14.87 11.54 16.96
N PHE A 252 -13.80 10.92 16.47
CA PHE A 252 -13.09 9.85 17.16
C PHE A 252 -11.60 10.17 17.21
N PRO A 253 -10.94 10.12 18.38
CA PRO A 253 -11.50 9.92 19.72
C PRO A 253 -12.48 11.02 20.14
N HIS A 254 -13.42 10.73 21.06
CA HIS A 254 -14.53 11.65 21.42
C HIS A 254 -14.06 12.97 22.05
N ASP A 255 -12.90 12.98 22.68
CA ASP A 255 -12.25 14.16 23.26
C ASP A 255 -11.33 14.89 22.27
N GLY A 256 -11.21 14.38 21.04
CA GLY A 256 -10.31 14.89 20.01
C GLY A 256 -8.83 14.63 20.32
N GLN A 257 -8.48 13.86 21.35
CA GLN A 257 -7.10 13.60 21.74
C GLN A 257 -6.64 12.21 21.35
N VAL A 258 -5.53 12.15 20.62
CA VAL A 258 -4.91 10.88 20.22
C VAL A 258 -3.97 10.43 21.34
N THR A 259 -4.31 9.32 22.01
CA THR A 259 -3.53 8.80 23.14
C THR A 259 -2.35 7.91 22.74
N ASN A 260 -2.32 7.46 21.49
CA ASN A 260 -1.29 6.54 20.98
C ASN A 260 -0.64 7.11 19.71
N SER A 261 0.63 7.45 19.79
CA SER A 261 1.49 7.68 18.62
C SER A 261 2.36 6.45 18.37
N ARG A 262 2.71 6.21 17.11
CA ARG A 262 3.58 5.10 16.70
C ARG A 262 4.76 5.67 15.93
N LEU A 263 5.97 5.31 16.33
CA LEU A 263 7.19 5.71 15.63
C LEU A 263 7.56 4.60 14.64
N TYR A 264 7.54 4.94 13.35
CA TYR A 264 7.94 4.03 12.28
C TYR A 264 9.28 4.46 11.70
N GLU A 265 10.19 3.50 11.54
CA GLU A 265 11.41 3.69 10.78
C GLU A 265 11.22 3.19 9.35
N PHE A 266 11.34 4.11 8.39
CA PHE A 266 11.31 3.78 6.96
C PHE A 266 12.74 3.61 6.45
N ARG A 267 13.12 2.37 6.14
CA ARG A 267 14.42 2.07 5.55
C ARG A 267 14.29 1.77 4.07
N PHE A 268 15.02 2.54 3.27
CA PHE A 268 15.24 2.28 1.85
C PHE A 268 16.65 1.73 1.68
N LYS A 269 16.79 0.40 1.65
CA LYS A 269 18.10 -0.23 1.43
C LYS A 269 18.24 -0.61 -0.05
N PRO A 270 19.11 0.06 -0.84
CA PRO A 270 19.37 -0.37 -2.20
C PRO A 270 19.93 -1.78 -2.20
N MET A 271 19.38 -2.61 -3.08
CA MET A 271 19.89 -3.95 -3.34
C MET A 271 21.32 -3.80 -3.85
N THR A 272 22.27 -4.41 -3.16
CA THR A 272 23.66 -4.33 -3.59
C THR A 272 23.85 -5.24 -4.79
N LEU A 273 24.79 -4.91 -5.69
CA LEU A 273 25.14 -5.78 -6.82
C LEU A 273 25.52 -7.20 -6.38
N ASN A 274 26.04 -7.34 -5.15
CA ASN A 274 26.35 -8.63 -4.55
C ASN A 274 25.10 -9.43 -4.21
N ASP A 275 24.03 -8.78 -3.73
CA ASP A 275 22.76 -9.44 -3.43
C ASP A 275 22.10 -9.96 -4.71
N ASP A 276 22.11 -9.15 -5.79
CA ASP A 276 21.61 -9.56 -7.11
C ASP A 276 22.42 -10.72 -7.68
N LEU A 277 23.74 -10.67 -7.59
CA LEU A 277 24.62 -11.74 -8.07
C LEU A 277 24.44 -13.02 -7.27
N PHE A 278 24.30 -12.93 -5.94
CA PHE A 278 24.07 -14.09 -5.08
C PHE A 278 22.70 -14.72 -5.36
N LEU A 279 21.67 -13.90 -5.53
CA LEU A 279 20.34 -14.37 -5.89
C LEU A 279 20.38 -15.06 -7.26
N ALA A 280 20.96 -14.42 -8.28
CA ALA A 280 21.12 -15.01 -9.61
C ALA A 280 21.90 -16.33 -9.57
N ALA A 281 23.03 -16.37 -8.84
CA ALA A 281 23.83 -17.57 -8.67
C ALA A 281 23.03 -18.69 -8.00
N SER A 282 22.25 -18.40 -6.95
CA SER A 282 21.42 -19.38 -6.25
C SER A 282 20.33 -19.98 -7.16
N TYR A 283 19.68 -19.15 -7.99
CA TYR A 283 18.71 -19.62 -8.99
C TYR A 283 19.39 -20.47 -10.07
N MET A 284 20.58 -20.07 -10.54
CA MET A 284 21.36 -20.81 -11.55
C MET A 284 21.83 -22.17 -11.01
N VAL A 285 22.31 -22.24 -9.76
CA VAL A 285 22.71 -23.48 -9.10
C VAL A 285 21.50 -24.41 -8.93
N THR A 286 20.36 -23.87 -8.50
CA THR A 286 19.12 -24.64 -8.34
C THR A 286 18.65 -25.18 -9.69
N ALA A 287 18.63 -24.33 -10.74
CA ALA A 287 18.25 -24.73 -12.09
C ALA A 287 19.21 -25.80 -12.65
N GLY A 288 20.52 -25.59 -12.50
CA GLY A 288 21.54 -26.54 -12.92
C GLY A 288 21.42 -27.89 -12.20
N TYR A 289 21.17 -27.87 -10.89
CA TYR A 289 20.93 -29.08 -10.10
C TYR A 289 19.69 -29.84 -10.60
N VAL A 290 18.57 -29.14 -10.82
CA VAL A 290 17.34 -29.75 -11.35
C VAL A 290 17.60 -30.37 -12.72
N ILE A 291 18.22 -29.64 -13.65
CA ILE A 291 18.55 -30.13 -14.99
C ILE A 291 19.43 -31.38 -14.91
N MET A 292 20.50 -31.34 -14.11
CA MET A 292 21.42 -32.47 -13.93
C MET A 292 20.70 -33.71 -13.38
N ARG A 293 19.80 -33.53 -12.40
CA ARG A 293 18.98 -34.63 -11.86
C ARG A 293 18.00 -35.18 -12.88
N MET A 294 17.42 -34.34 -13.73
CA MET A 294 16.52 -34.79 -14.80
C MET A 294 17.27 -35.59 -15.87
N MET A 295 18.49 -35.18 -16.23
CA MET A 295 19.33 -35.88 -17.21
C MET A 295 19.71 -37.30 -16.78
N GLN A 296 19.77 -37.57 -15.47
CA GLN A 296 20.06 -38.90 -14.94
C GLN A 296 18.89 -39.88 -15.06
N LEU A 297 17.67 -39.40 -15.34
CA LEU A 297 16.49 -40.25 -15.52
C LEU A 297 16.47 -40.86 -16.92
N ARG A 298 16.97 -42.09 -17.05
CA ARG A 298 16.99 -42.89 -18.30
C ARG A 298 15.60 -43.15 -18.94
N ALA A 299 14.51 -42.79 -18.26
CA ALA A 299 13.14 -43.08 -18.70
C ALA A 299 12.56 -42.09 -19.71
N VAL A 300 13.19 -40.94 -19.97
CA VAL A 300 12.60 -39.87 -20.79
C VAL A 300 13.51 -39.53 -21.97
N LYS A 301 13.12 -39.98 -23.17
CA LYS A 301 13.87 -39.73 -24.43
C LYS A 301 13.90 -38.23 -24.81
N SER A 302 13.01 -37.40 -24.26
CA SER A 302 12.96 -35.94 -24.45
C SER A 302 12.89 -35.20 -23.10
N TRP A 303 14.04 -35.09 -22.45
CA TRP A 303 14.32 -34.26 -21.28
C TRP A 303 13.97 -32.77 -21.44
N PHE A 304 14.04 -32.23 -22.67
CA PHE A 304 13.76 -30.83 -22.96
C PHE A 304 12.28 -30.46 -22.75
N GLY A 305 11.34 -31.29 -23.22
CA GLY A 305 9.91 -31.04 -23.03
C GLY A 305 9.46 -31.14 -21.57
N LEU A 306 10.11 -32.01 -20.78
CA LEU A 306 9.85 -32.15 -19.35
C LEU A 306 10.33 -30.92 -18.57
N LEU A 307 11.50 -30.37 -18.91
CA LEU A 307 12.03 -29.14 -18.31
C LEU A 307 11.14 -27.93 -18.61
N ILE A 308 10.64 -27.79 -19.84
CA ILE A 308 9.68 -26.74 -20.19
C ILE A 308 8.41 -26.88 -19.37
N THR A 309 7.90 -28.10 -19.21
CA THR A 309 6.66 -28.35 -18.46
C THR A 309 6.83 -28.04 -16.97
N ILE A 310 7.97 -28.39 -16.37
CA ILE A 310 8.28 -28.07 -14.96
C ILE A 310 8.50 -26.57 -14.79
N GLY A 311 9.27 -25.93 -15.67
CA GLY A 311 9.49 -24.48 -15.63
C GLY A 311 8.19 -23.69 -15.80
N ALA A 312 7.30 -24.13 -16.70
CA ALA A 312 5.96 -23.58 -16.83
C ALA A 312 5.14 -23.79 -15.55
N LYS A 313 5.09 -25.01 -15.00
CA LYS A 313 4.34 -25.30 -13.77
C LYS A 313 4.82 -24.50 -12.56
N VAL A 314 6.13 -24.37 -12.36
CA VAL A 314 6.70 -23.57 -11.26
C VAL A 314 6.35 -22.10 -11.45
N ARG A 315 6.48 -21.57 -12.68
CA ARG A 315 6.12 -20.17 -12.96
C ARG A 315 4.64 -19.91 -12.71
N PHE A 316 3.75 -20.75 -13.23
CA PHE A 316 2.31 -20.62 -13.01
C PHE A 316 1.95 -20.78 -11.53
N SER A 317 2.52 -21.77 -10.83
CA SER A 317 2.30 -21.93 -9.39
C SER A 317 2.79 -20.75 -8.56
N SER A 318 3.94 -20.16 -8.89
CA SER A 318 4.44 -18.97 -8.19
C SER A 318 3.55 -17.75 -8.46
N ILE A 319 3.06 -17.58 -9.69
CA ILE A 319 2.09 -16.52 -10.03
C ILE A 319 0.78 -16.76 -9.28
N ASP A 320 0.26 -17.98 -9.27
CA ASP A 320 -0.98 -18.36 -8.56
C ASP A 320 -0.85 -18.14 -7.03
N THR A 321 0.33 -18.33 -6.45
CA THR A 321 0.59 -18.16 -4.99
C THR A 321 0.80 -16.71 -4.58
N ILE A 322 1.42 -15.88 -5.44
CA ILE A 322 1.60 -14.45 -5.18
C ILE A 322 0.26 -13.68 -5.26
N LEU A 323 -0.77 -14.32 -5.80
CA LEU A 323 -2.10 -13.73 -6.02
C LEU A 323 -3.19 -14.13 -5.02
N CYS A 324 -2.93 -15.08 -4.11
CA CYS A 324 -3.78 -15.37 -2.95
C CYS A 324 -3.17 -14.73 -1.69
#